data_AF-A0A840MXC3-F1
#
_entry.id   AF-A0A840MXC3-F1
#
_cell.length_a   1.000
_cell.length_b   1.000
_cell.length_c   1.000
_cell.angle_alpha   90.00
_cell.angle_beta   90.00
_cell.angle_gamma   90.00
#
_symmetry.space_group_name_H-M   'P 1'
#
loop_
_entity.id
_entity.type
_entity.pdbx_description
1 polymer ?
#
loop_
_entity_poly.entity_id
_entity_poly.type
_entity_poly.pdbx_seq_one_letter_code
_entity_poly.pdbx_strand_id
1 'polypeptide(L)'
;MRYRVTLLFVAATLTGLAAATVPARTQKIVDPKTVAPEFREAAEKRQAEQIKLNECNNAAKVAKIQKRDMAQYVAACFDKP
;
A
#
# COMPACT_ATOMS: atom_id res chain seq x y z
N MET A 1 43.84 -11.29 2.77
CA MET A 1 43.11 -10.17 3.39
C MET A 1 42.00 -9.60 2.50
N ARG A 2 42.25 -9.38 1.20
CA ARG A 2 41.29 -8.82 0.23
C ARG A 2 39.91 -9.51 0.21
N TYR A 3 39.87 -10.84 0.15
CA TYR A 3 38.62 -11.62 0.18
C TYR A 3 37.82 -11.53 1.48
N ARG A 4 38.50 -11.38 2.64
CA ARG A 4 37.84 -11.21 3.94
C ARG A 4 37.13 -9.86 4.02
N VAL A 5 37.77 -8.82 3.48
CA VAL A 5 37.19 -7.48 3.40
C VAL A 5 35.99 -7.49 2.44
N THR A 6 36.10 -8.12 1.27
CA THR A 6 34.96 -8.26 0.33
C THR A 6 33.78 -9.02 0.94
N LEU A 7 34.04 -10.11 1.68
CA LEU A 7 32.98 -10.87 2.37
C LEU A 7 32.28 -10.03 3.45
N LEU A 8 33.02 -9.22 4.20
CA LEU A 8 32.44 -8.32 5.20
C LEU A 8 31.55 -7.24 4.55
N PHE A 9 31.96 -6.69 3.41
CA PHE A 9 31.14 -5.71 2.68
C PHE A 9 29.86 -6.34 2.10
N VAL A 10 29.93 -7.55 1.54
CA VAL A 10 28.75 -8.26 1.02
C VAL A 10 27.79 -8.67 2.15
N ALA A 11 28.32 -9.10 3.30
CA ALA A 11 27.50 -9.40 4.45
C ALA A 11 26.75 -8.15 4.97
N ALA A 12 27.44 -7.00 5.06
CA ALA A 12 26.86 -5.75 5.52
C ALA A 12 25.73 -5.26 4.60
N THR A 13 25.89 -5.35 3.28
CA THR A 13 24.86 -4.91 2.33
C THR A 13 23.63 -5.83 2.34
N LEU A 14 23.80 -7.14 2.49
CA LEU A 14 22.69 -8.10 2.58
C LEU A 14 21.85 -7.89 3.84
N THR A 15 22.45 -7.57 4.99
CA THR A 15 21.70 -7.24 6.22
C THR A 15 20.91 -5.93 6.11
N GLY A 16 21.41 -4.93 5.38
CA GLY A 16 20.71 -3.65 5.20
C GLY A 16 19.42 -3.78 4.39
N LEU A 17 19.39 -4.66 3.39
CA LEU A 17 18.23 -4.80 2.48
C LEU A 17 17.03 -5.49 3.15
N ALA A 18 17.26 -6.39 4.11
CA ALA A 18 16.21 -7.09 4.83
C ALA A 18 15.38 -6.16 5.75
N ALA A 19 15.96 -5.04 6.21
CA ALA A 19 15.30 -4.09 7.10
C ALA A 19 14.29 -3.16 6.39
N ALA A 20 14.24 -3.14 5.05
CA ALA A 20 13.40 -2.23 4.27
C ALA A 20 11.98 -2.78 3.96
N THR A 21 11.57 -3.88 4.58
CA THR A 21 10.23 -4.44 4.37
C THR A 21 9.19 -3.68 5.20
N VAL A 22 8.81 -2.48 4.74
CA VAL A 22 7.68 -1.75 5.33
C VAL A 22 6.40 -2.56 5.06
N PRO A 23 5.67 -3.03 6.09
CA PRO A 23 4.44 -3.75 5.87
C PRO A 23 3.44 -2.82 5.19
N ALA A 24 2.90 -3.24 4.04
CA ALA A 24 1.78 -2.57 3.39
C ALA A 24 0.58 -2.64 4.32
N ARG A 25 0.40 -1.64 5.18
CA ARG A 25 -0.74 -1.60 6.10
C ARG A 25 -1.97 -1.22 5.31
N THR A 26 -2.98 -2.09 5.33
CA THR A 26 -4.34 -1.72 4.96
C THR A 26 -4.73 -0.48 5.78
N GLN A 27 -4.91 0.65 5.10
CA GLN A 27 -5.35 1.88 5.73
C GLN A 27 -6.78 1.69 6.22
N LYS A 28 -7.01 1.94 7.52
CA LYS A 28 -8.36 1.90 8.08
C LYS A 28 -9.16 3.04 7.43
N ILE A 29 -10.32 2.71 6.87
CA ILE A 29 -11.27 3.71 6.33
C ILE A 29 -11.51 4.76 7.42
N VAL A 30 -11.22 6.02 7.10
CA VAL A 30 -11.36 7.13 8.03
C VAL A 30 -12.84 7.32 8.32
N ASP A 31 -13.23 7.33 9.61
CA ASP A 31 -14.56 7.73 10.03
C ASP A 31 -14.56 9.24 10.33
N PRO A 32 -15.25 10.08 9.53
CA PRO A 32 -15.28 11.52 9.73
C PRO A 32 -15.80 11.95 11.10
N LYS A 33 -16.61 11.12 11.76
CA LYS A 33 -17.14 11.42 13.09
C LYS A 33 -16.08 11.38 14.18
N THR A 34 -15.02 10.60 13.95
CA THR A 34 -13.85 10.50 14.85
C THR A 34 -12.84 11.61 14.62
N VAL A 35 -13.00 12.38 13.53
CA VAL A 35 -12.16 13.52 13.19
C VAL A 35 -12.78 14.80 13.75
N ALA A 36 -11.92 15.70 14.22
CA ALA A 36 -12.35 16.99 14.75
C ALA A 36 -13.20 17.76 13.72
N PRO A 37 -14.23 18.52 14.16
CA PRO A 37 -15.21 19.15 13.27
C PRO A 37 -14.59 19.95 12.12
N GLU A 38 -13.48 20.64 12.40
CA GLU A 38 -12.75 21.48 11.46
C GLU A 38 -12.09 20.72 10.30
N PHE A 39 -11.89 19.39 10.43
CA PHE A 39 -11.29 18.55 9.39
C PHE A 39 -12.27 17.53 8.79
N ARG A 40 -13.56 17.59 9.14
CA ARG A 40 -14.55 16.61 8.67
C ARG A 40 -14.72 16.61 7.16
N GLU A 41 -14.71 17.78 6.52
CA GLU A 41 -14.80 17.88 5.07
C GLU A 41 -13.63 17.17 4.37
N ALA A 42 -12.41 17.31 4.91
CA ALA A 42 -11.24 16.62 4.40
C ALA A 42 -11.30 15.10 4.69
N ALA A 43 -11.83 14.71 5.85
CA ALA A 43 -12.02 13.32 6.24
C ALA A 43 -13.05 12.61 5.34
N GLU A 44 -14.15 13.28 4.99
CA GLU A 44 -15.19 12.78 4.09
C GLU A 44 -14.64 12.54 2.68
N LYS A 45 -13.84 13.49 2.15
CA LYS A 45 -13.16 13.32 0.85
C LYS A 45 -12.24 12.09 0.84
N ARG A 46 -11.41 11.95 1.89
CA ARG A 46 -10.53 10.77 2.05
C ARG A 46 -11.32 9.48 2.25
N GLN A 47 -12.46 9.54 2.93
CA GLN A 47 -13.31 8.38 3.16
C GLN A 47 -13.89 7.87 1.85
N ALA A 48 -14.44 8.76 1.01
CA ALA A 48 -14.98 8.41 -0.30
C ALA A 48 -13.91 7.74 -1.19
N GLU A 49 -12.70 8.30 -1.22
CA GLU A 49 -11.56 7.71 -1.95
C GLU A 49 -11.18 6.32 -1.41
N GLN A 50 -11.09 6.15 -0.08
CA GLN A 50 -10.76 4.86 0.53
C GLN A 50 -11.84 3.80 0.32
N ILE A 51 -13.12 4.18 0.32
CA ILE A 51 -14.23 3.28 0.01
C ILE A 51 -14.10 2.80 -1.43
N LYS A 52 -13.94 3.71 -2.40
CA LYS A 52 -13.79 3.37 -3.82
C LYS A 52 -12.58 2.46 -4.06
N LEU A 53 -11.44 2.74 -3.43
CA LEU A 53 -10.27 1.87 -3.50
C LEU A 53 -10.55 0.48 -2.92
N ASN A 54 -11.23 0.39 -1.79
CA ASN A 54 -11.54 -0.90 -1.17
C ASN A 54 -12.51 -1.71 -2.03
N GLU A 55 -13.51 -1.08 -2.63
CA GLU A 55 -14.42 -1.69 -3.60
C GLU A 55 -13.67 -2.24 -4.81
N CYS A 56 -12.79 -1.45 -5.42
CA CYS A 56 -11.98 -1.90 -6.55
C CYS A 56 -11.03 -3.06 -6.18
N ASN A 57 -10.44 -3.03 -4.98
CA ASN A 57 -9.64 -4.15 -4.48
C ASN A 57 -10.48 -5.41 -4.26
N ASN A 58 -11.71 -5.28 -3.76
CA ASN A 58 -12.61 -6.41 -3.59
C ASN A 58 -13.09 -6.96 -4.95
N ALA A 59 -13.39 -6.10 -5.91
CA ALA A 59 -13.71 -6.51 -7.28
C ALA A 59 -12.55 -7.31 -7.90
N ALA A 60 -11.30 -6.87 -7.72
CA ALA A 60 -10.11 -7.60 -8.19
C ALA A 60 -9.99 -9.00 -7.57
N LYS A 61 -10.28 -9.12 -6.26
CA LYS A 61 -10.28 -10.41 -5.55
C LYS A 61 -11.38 -11.34 -6.05
N VAL A 62 -12.59 -10.81 -6.25
CA VAL A 62 -13.73 -11.58 -6.78
C VAL A 62 -13.44 -12.07 -8.20
N ALA A 63 -12.84 -11.22 -9.04
CA ALA A 63 -12.40 -11.56 -10.39
C ALA A 63 -11.15 -12.46 -10.44
N LYS A 64 -10.59 -12.84 -9.27
CA LYS A 64 -9.39 -13.69 -9.13
C LYS A 64 -8.22 -13.19 -9.99
N ILE A 65 -8.07 -11.87 -10.09
CA ILE A 65 -6.98 -11.25 -10.83
C ILE A 65 -5.65 -11.71 -10.22
N GLN A 66 -4.71 -12.13 -11.08
CA GLN A 66 -3.39 -12.53 -10.61
C GLN A 66 -2.69 -11.36 -9.91
N LYS A 67 -1.89 -11.65 -8.89
CA LYS A 67 -1.19 -10.61 -8.10
C LYS A 67 -0.39 -9.63 -8.96
N ARG A 68 0.20 -10.11 -10.05
CA ARG A 68 0.95 -9.30 -11.02
C ARG A 68 0.08 -8.25 -11.74
N ASP A 69 -1.18 -8.58 -12.00
CA ASP A 69 -2.13 -7.78 -12.79
C ASP A 69 -3.05 -6.94 -11.88
N MET A 70 -3.00 -7.18 -10.56
CA MET A 70 -3.91 -6.59 -9.57
C MET A 70 -3.78 -5.06 -9.50
N ALA A 71 -2.57 -4.52 -9.56
CA ALA A 71 -2.35 -3.07 -9.51
C ALA A 71 -2.97 -2.37 -10.73
N GLN A 72 -2.79 -2.94 -11.93
CA GLN A 72 -3.36 -2.39 -13.16
C GLN A 72 -4.89 -2.46 -13.14
N TYR A 73 -5.46 -3.58 -12.66
CA TYR A 73 -6.91 -3.73 -12.54
C TYR A 73 -7.51 -2.71 -11.56
N VAL A 74 -6.90 -2.54 -10.38
CA VAL A 74 -7.38 -1.61 -9.37
C VAL A 74 -7.30 -0.17 -9.86
N ALA A 75 -6.21 0.22 -10.54
CA ALA A 75 -6.09 1.54 -11.16
C ALA A 75 -7.20 1.79 -12.19
N ALA A 76 -7.38 0.86 -13.14
CA ALA A 76 -8.42 0.96 -14.16
C ALA A 76 -9.85 0.95 -13.58
N CYS A 77 -10.07 0.33 -12.42
CA CYS A 77 -11.34 0.39 -11.70
C CYS A 77 -11.54 1.75 -11.02
N PHE A 78 -10.49 2.28 -10.39
CA PHE A 78 -10.55 3.54 -9.67
C PHE A 78 -10.77 4.75 -10.59
N ASP A 79 -10.21 4.71 -11.80
CA ASP A 79 -10.34 5.78 -12.81
C ASP A 79 -11.69 5.78 -13.54
N LYS A 80 -12.50 4.73 -13.40
CA LYS A 80 -13.84 4.71 -14.01
C LYS A 80 -14.76 5.70 -13.28
N PRO A 81 -15.50 6.55 -14.03
CA PRO A 81 -16.45 7.50 -13.46
C PRO A 81 -17.64 6.79 -12.81
#